data_AF-A0A2V8MGT4-F1
#
_entry.id   AF-A0A2V8MGT4-F1
#
_cell.length_a   1.000
_cell.length_b   1.000
_cell.length_c   1.000
_cell.angle_alpha   90.00
_cell.angle_beta   90.00
_cell.angle_gamma   90.00
#
_symmetry.space_group_name_H-M   'P 1'
#
loop_
_entity.id
_entity.type
_entity.pdbx_description
1 polymer ?
#
loop_
_entity_poly.entity_id
_entity_poly.type
_entity_poly.pdbx_seq_one_letter_code
_entity_poly.pdbx_strand_id
1 'polypeptide(L)'
;MTEFGYSVFAGRHEVDIEGALFHADTVGTFLTSGGKKAYLYGYEPDYLTDELKCSWGNLMMLQMPNTEKKLNRLSTYYSARLISNDWMQSVAETHEVYPVTIEPDKAGVTAYAVRRPDKEWALLTINKDPRRSAQLGVQFTSSSGISVERFIGKVDIAQFSREQYRWQDDGPNGRPALSNPPFHVQRTASQYYELPPYSVSVLRGRIGH
;
A
#
# COMPACT_ATOMS: atom_id res chain seq x y z
N MET A 1 -7.27 6.11 -14.79
CA MET A 1 -5.86 6.14 -15.20
C MET A 1 -5.64 4.87 -15.99
N THR A 2 -5.54 5.00 -17.31
CA THR A 2 -5.50 3.86 -18.25
C THR A 2 -4.19 3.08 -18.17
N GLU A 3 -3.13 3.70 -17.67
CA GLU A 3 -1.84 3.08 -17.37
C GLU A 3 -1.07 3.96 -16.35
N PHE A 4 -0.30 3.35 -15.44
CA PHE A 4 0.66 4.05 -14.58
C PHE A 4 1.78 3.13 -14.10
N GLY A 5 2.82 3.74 -13.52
CA GLY A 5 3.99 3.08 -12.96
C GLY A 5 5.16 3.00 -13.93
N TYR A 6 4.97 3.29 -15.21
CA TYR A 6 6.07 3.30 -16.18
C TYR A 6 7.11 4.38 -15.85
N SER A 7 8.38 4.00 -15.89
CA SER A 7 9.53 4.90 -15.80
C SER A 7 10.43 4.64 -17.01
N VAL A 8 10.95 5.71 -17.61
CA VAL A 8 12.05 5.63 -18.60
C VAL A 8 13.43 5.52 -17.93
N PHE A 9 13.44 5.44 -16.61
CA PHE A 9 14.62 5.31 -15.78
C PHE A 9 14.42 4.14 -14.83
N ALA A 10 14.81 2.96 -15.31
CA ALA A 10 15.03 1.77 -14.50
C ALA A 10 15.86 2.09 -13.24
N GLY A 11 15.40 1.67 -12.05
CA GLY A 11 16.20 1.84 -10.85
C GLY A 11 15.71 1.08 -9.63
N ARG A 12 16.62 0.92 -8.65
CA ARG A 12 16.37 0.15 -7.42
C ARG A 12 15.06 0.49 -6.72
N HIS A 13 14.66 1.76 -6.70
CA HIS A 13 13.44 2.19 -6.00
C HIS A 13 12.16 1.57 -6.56
N GLU A 14 12.15 1.12 -7.82
CA GLU A 14 10.98 0.49 -8.44
C GLU A 14 10.77 -0.95 -7.96
N VAL A 15 11.87 -1.63 -7.65
CA VAL A 15 11.89 -3.02 -7.17
C VAL A 15 11.98 -3.11 -5.65
N ASP A 16 12.42 -2.04 -4.98
CA ASP A 16 12.50 -1.94 -3.53
C ASP A 16 11.17 -1.43 -2.92
N ILE A 17 11.07 -1.27 -1.59
CA ILE A 17 9.80 -0.97 -0.90
C ILE A 17 9.14 0.35 -1.37
N GLU A 18 9.93 1.27 -1.90
CA GLU A 18 9.50 2.55 -2.45
C GLU A 18 8.43 2.33 -3.53
N GLY A 19 8.56 1.29 -4.36
CA GLY A 19 7.56 0.88 -5.35
C GLY A 19 6.20 0.55 -4.72
N ALA A 20 6.18 -0.10 -3.55
CA ALA A 20 4.94 -0.38 -2.83
C ALA A 20 4.27 0.89 -2.31
N LEU A 21 5.04 1.80 -1.71
CA LEU A 21 4.53 3.06 -1.16
C LEU A 21 4.01 3.95 -2.29
N PHE A 22 4.79 4.11 -3.36
CA PHE A 22 4.40 4.88 -4.53
C PHE A 22 3.11 4.32 -5.15
N HIS A 23 3.05 3.01 -5.39
CA HIS A 23 1.86 2.35 -5.95
C HIS A 23 0.60 2.63 -5.10
N ALA A 24 0.68 2.41 -3.79
CA ALA A 24 -0.45 2.64 -2.88
C ALA A 24 -0.90 4.10 -2.85
N ASP A 25 0.04 5.03 -2.74
CA ASP A 25 -0.23 6.46 -2.67
C ASP A 25 -0.79 7.01 -3.98
N THR A 26 -0.28 6.54 -5.13
CA THR A 26 -0.80 6.89 -6.46
C THR A 26 -2.23 6.41 -6.65
N VAL A 27 -2.53 5.14 -6.36
CA VAL A 27 -3.89 4.59 -6.51
C VAL A 27 -4.85 5.31 -5.57
N GLY A 28 -4.49 5.46 -4.29
CA GLY A 28 -5.30 6.17 -3.30
C GLY A 28 -5.61 7.60 -3.71
N THR A 29 -4.59 8.35 -4.14
CA THR A 29 -4.74 9.74 -4.62
C THR A 29 -5.64 9.82 -5.85
N PHE A 30 -5.42 8.94 -6.83
CA PHE A 30 -6.18 8.96 -8.07
C PHE A 30 -7.68 8.68 -7.84
N LEU A 31 -7.99 7.65 -7.04
CA LEU A 31 -9.38 7.29 -6.76
C LEU A 31 -10.09 8.37 -5.91
N THR A 32 -9.40 8.93 -4.92
CA THR A 32 -9.96 10.00 -4.07
C THR A 32 -10.16 11.31 -4.84
N SER A 33 -9.37 11.53 -5.89
CA SER A 33 -9.54 12.68 -6.82
C SER A 33 -10.66 12.47 -7.85
N GLY A 34 -11.52 11.46 -7.69
CA GLY A 34 -12.64 11.17 -8.60
C GLY A 34 -12.31 10.19 -9.73
N GLY A 35 -11.12 9.59 -9.70
CA GLY A 35 -10.75 8.50 -10.60
C GLY A 35 -11.59 7.23 -10.36
N LYS A 36 -11.96 6.51 -11.43
CA LYS A 36 -12.81 5.30 -11.32
C LYS A 36 -12.05 3.99 -11.35
N LYS A 37 -10.94 3.92 -12.09
CA LYS A 37 -10.13 2.71 -12.31
C LYS A 37 -8.68 3.09 -12.55
N ALA A 38 -7.75 2.36 -11.95
CA ALA A 38 -6.31 2.49 -12.15
C ALA A 38 -5.75 1.15 -12.66
N TYR A 39 -5.05 1.18 -13.80
CA TYR A 39 -4.43 -0.01 -14.38
C TYR A 39 -2.91 0.10 -14.26
N LEU A 40 -2.32 -0.80 -13.49
CA LEU A 40 -0.88 -0.85 -13.25
C LEU A 40 -0.17 -1.51 -14.44
N TYR A 41 0.90 -0.88 -14.94
CA TYR A 41 1.80 -1.49 -15.92
C TYR A 41 2.72 -2.52 -15.26
N GLY A 42 3.25 -3.48 -16.04
CA GLY A 42 4.24 -4.45 -15.53
C GLY A 42 3.65 -5.65 -14.77
N TYR A 43 2.51 -6.19 -15.24
CA TYR A 43 1.94 -7.43 -14.72
C TYR A 43 2.74 -8.67 -15.14
N GLU A 44 3.36 -8.62 -16.31
CA GLU A 44 4.20 -9.68 -16.85
C GLU A 44 5.52 -9.76 -16.06
N PRO A 45 6.02 -10.97 -15.79
CA PRO A 45 7.34 -11.11 -15.20
C PRO A 45 8.42 -10.54 -16.11
N ASP A 46 9.45 -9.93 -15.53
CA ASP A 46 10.56 -9.34 -16.29
C ASP A 46 11.92 -9.55 -15.60
N TYR A 47 13.02 -9.32 -16.31
CA TYR A 47 14.37 -9.28 -15.76
C TYR A 47 14.69 -7.88 -15.24
N LEU A 48 15.71 -7.77 -14.38
CA LEU A 48 16.24 -6.46 -14.01
C LEU A 48 16.87 -5.78 -15.21
N THR A 49 16.62 -4.48 -15.33
CA THR A 49 17.23 -3.63 -16.35
C THR A 49 18.15 -2.61 -15.71
N ASP A 50 19.14 -2.16 -16.47
CA ASP A 50 19.98 -1.01 -16.14
C ASP A 50 20.08 -0.14 -17.37
N GLU A 51 19.08 0.73 -17.52
CA GLU A 51 18.89 1.59 -18.69
C GLU A 51 19.96 2.68 -18.77
N LEU A 52 20.23 3.36 -17.65
CA LEU A 52 21.16 4.49 -17.59
C LEU A 52 22.57 4.16 -17.09
N LYS A 53 22.89 2.90 -16.78
CA LYS A 53 24.19 2.49 -16.20
C LYS A 53 24.45 3.06 -14.81
N CYS A 54 23.39 3.23 -14.02
CA CYS A 54 23.44 3.84 -12.69
C CYS A 54 22.88 2.95 -11.59
N SER A 55 21.82 2.19 -11.87
CA SER A 55 21.12 1.35 -10.90
C SER A 55 20.33 0.27 -11.63
N TRP A 56 20.12 -0.88 -10.98
CA TRP A 56 19.36 -1.98 -11.53
C TRP A 56 17.94 -1.99 -10.97
N GLY A 57 16.96 -2.08 -11.87
CA GLY A 57 15.54 -2.09 -11.56
C GLY A 57 14.70 -1.96 -12.82
N ASN A 58 13.40 -2.03 -12.65
CA ASN A 58 12.38 -1.73 -13.64
C ASN A 58 11.03 -1.89 -12.96
N LEU A 59 10.00 -1.26 -13.51
CA LEU A 59 8.65 -1.47 -13.03
C LEU A 59 8.17 -2.88 -13.38
N MET A 60 8.13 -3.75 -12.37
CA MET A 60 7.51 -5.07 -12.43
C MET A 60 7.03 -5.48 -11.05
N MET A 61 6.03 -6.36 -10.99
CA MET A 61 5.63 -7.00 -9.73
C MET A 61 6.25 -8.40 -9.54
N LEU A 62 6.69 -9.02 -10.63
CA LEU A 62 7.30 -10.34 -10.64
C LEU A 62 8.64 -10.27 -11.35
N GLN A 63 9.71 -10.63 -10.65
CA GLN A 63 11.04 -10.69 -11.22
C GLN A 63 11.36 -12.12 -11.67
N MET A 64 11.85 -12.26 -12.89
CA MET A 64 12.54 -13.44 -13.41
C MET A 64 14.00 -13.42 -12.93
N PRO A 65 14.42 -14.33 -12.05
CA PRO A 65 15.82 -14.41 -11.64
C PRO A 65 16.67 -15.06 -12.75
N ASN A 66 17.95 -14.67 -12.84
CA ASN A 66 18.88 -15.18 -13.86
C ASN A 66 19.20 -16.67 -13.71
N THR A 67 19.09 -17.21 -12.49
CA THR A 67 19.60 -18.56 -12.15
C THR A 67 18.55 -19.49 -11.54
N GLU A 68 17.39 -18.98 -11.13
CA GLU A 68 16.35 -19.75 -10.45
C GLU A 68 15.12 -19.92 -11.35
N LYS A 69 14.35 -20.99 -11.17
CA LYS A 69 13.12 -21.23 -11.95
C LYS A 69 11.87 -20.57 -11.36
N LYS A 70 11.98 -19.99 -10.16
CA LYS A 70 10.85 -19.44 -9.42
C LYS A 70 10.89 -17.92 -9.48
N LEU A 71 9.76 -17.30 -9.81
CA LEU A 71 9.62 -15.85 -9.80
C LEU A 71 9.76 -15.28 -8.39
N ASN A 72 10.47 -14.16 -8.28
CA ASN A 72 10.51 -13.36 -7.07
C ASN A 72 9.31 -12.41 -7.07
N ARG A 73 8.65 -12.29 -5.92
CA ARG A 73 7.60 -11.28 -5.70
C ARG A 73 8.23 -10.02 -5.18
N LEU A 74 7.97 -8.90 -5.85
CA LEU A 74 8.51 -7.60 -5.48
C LEU A 74 7.54 -6.83 -4.57
N SER A 75 7.98 -5.68 -4.09
CA SER A 75 7.17 -4.82 -3.21
C SER A 75 5.80 -4.48 -3.82
N THR A 76 5.77 -4.14 -5.11
CA THR A 76 4.55 -3.79 -5.86
C THR A 76 3.54 -4.94 -5.95
N TYR A 77 4.00 -6.20 -5.94
CA TYR A 77 3.11 -7.37 -5.87
C TYR A 77 2.29 -7.36 -4.57
N TYR A 78 2.95 -7.10 -3.45
CA TYR A 78 2.30 -7.08 -2.15
C TYR A 78 1.43 -5.84 -1.95
N SER A 79 1.83 -4.67 -2.46
CA SER A 79 0.96 -3.49 -2.42
C SER A 79 -0.29 -3.67 -3.30
N ALA A 80 -0.16 -4.28 -4.49
CA ALA A 80 -1.31 -4.63 -5.33
C ALA A 80 -2.28 -5.55 -4.58
N ARG A 81 -1.75 -6.53 -3.81
CA ARG A 81 -2.56 -7.43 -3.00
C ARG A 81 -3.25 -6.72 -1.83
N LEU A 82 -2.54 -5.83 -1.11
CA LEU A 82 -3.11 -5.00 -0.07
C LEU A 82 -4.25 -4.12 -0.60
N ILE A 83 -4.04 -3.45 -1.73
CA ILE A 83 -5.04 -2.60 -2.35
C ILE A 83 -6.28 -3.41 -2.74
N SER A 84 -6.10 -4.54 -3.42
CA SER A 84 -7.21 -5.30 -4.03
C SER A 84 -8.00 -6.19 -3.06
N ASN A 85 -7.42 -6.60 -1.93
CA ASN A 85 -8.05 -7.56 -1.00
C ASN A 85 -8.29 -7.02 0.41
N ASP A 86 -7.38 -6.17 0.89
CA ASP A 86 -7.42 -5.66 2.26
C ASP A 86 -8.10 -4.30 2.32
N TRP A 87 -7.62 -3.33 1.55
CA TRP A 87 -8.23 -2.00 1.47
C TRP A 87 -9.54 -2.04 0.71
N MET A 88 -9.50 -2.56 -0.52
CA MET A 88 -10.70 -2.88 -1.29
C MET A 88 -11.05 -4.36 -1.15
N GLN A 89 -12.08 -4.77 -1.86
CA GLN A 89 -12.56 -6.13 -1.95
C GLN A 89 -12.61 -6.53 -3.43
N SER A 90 -12.03 -7.69 -3.75
CA SER A 90 -12.03 -8.24 -5.11
C SER A 90 -13.38 -8.86 -5.46
N VAL A 91 -14.40 -8.01 -5.61
CA VAL A 91 -15.78 -8.37 -5.96
C VAL A 91 -16.31 -7.45 -7.06
N ALA A 92 -17.33 -7.90 -7.78
CA ALA A 92 -18.00 -7.11 -8.81
C ALA A 92 -19.04 -6.13 -8.20
N GLU A 93 -18.65 -5.39 -7.16
CA GLU A 93 -19.49 -4.43 -6.44
C GLU A 93 -18.76 -3.10 -6.20
N THR A 94 -19.54 -2.03 -6.03
CA THR A 94 -19.01 -0.67 -5.89
C THR A 94 -18.52 -0.42 -4.47
N HIS A 95 -17.31 0.12 -4.36
CA HIS A 95 -16.78 0.71 -3.14
C HIS A 95 -17.10 2.21 -3.14
N GLU A 96 -17.48 2.77 -2.00
CA GLU A 96 -17.68 4.21 -1.85
C GLU A 96 -16.39 4.83 -1.31
N VAL A 97 -15.88 5.88 -1.95
CA VAL A 97 -14.65 6.57 -1.53
C VAL A 97 -15.02 7.80 -0.71
N TYR A 98 -14.33 8.01 0.41
CA TYR A 98 -14.59 9.12 1.32
C TYR A 98 -13.36 10.01 1.48
N PRO A 99 -13.55 11.34 1.62
CA PRO A 99 -12.46 12.26 1.89
C PRO A 99 -11.85 11.98 3.27
N VAL A 100 -10.54 12.14 3.38
CA VAL A 100 -9.79 12.00 4.63
C VAL A 100 -8.99 13.27 4.88
N THR A 101 -9.05 13.77 6.12
CA THR A 101 -8.20 14.84 6.61
C THR A 101 -7.18 14.25 7.58
N ILE A 102 -5.91 14.62 7.43
CA ILE A 102 -4.81 14.20 8.31
C ILE A 102 -4.35 15.41 9.11
N GLU A 103 -4.33 15.27 10.43
CA GLU A 103 -3.84 16.30 11.36
C GLU A 103 -2.67 15.74 12.19
N PRO A 104 -1.59 16.52 12.40
CA PRO A 104 -1.34 17.83 11.80
C PRO A 104 -1.07 17.76 10.29
N ASP A 105 -1.24 18.88 9.60
CA ASP A 105 -0.81 18.99 8.20
C ASP A 105 0.66 18.58 8.03
N LYS A 106 0.96 17.88 6.93
CA LYS A 106 2.32 17.39 6.61
C LYS A 106 2.90 16.43 7.66
N ALA A 107 2.08 15.63 8.34
CA ALA A 107 2.52 14.60 9.30
C ALA A 107 3.44 13.50 8.72
N GLY A 108 3.74 13.52 7.41
CA GLY A 108 4.47 12.43 6.75
C GLY A 108 3.63 11.16 6.55
N VAL A 109 2.31 11.27 6.74
CA VAL A 109 1.33 10.18 6.56
C VAL A 109 0.29 10.61 5.54
N THR A 110 -0.08 9.70 4.64
CA THR A 110 -1.27 9.82 3.80
C THR A 110 -2.25 8.71 4.13
N ALA A 111 -3.55 8.97 3.93
CA ALA A 111 -4.59 7.98 4.18
C ALA A 111 -5.76 8.14 3.19
N TYR A 112 -6.40 7.02 2.88
CA TYR A 112 -7.50 6.92 1.93
C TYR A 112 -8.57 5.98 2.48
N ALA A 113 -9.82 6.45 2.56
CA ALA A 113 -10.91 5.70 3.16
C ALA A 113 -11.89 5.19 2.10
N VAL A 114 -12.32 3.95 2.27
CA VAL A 114 -13.42 3.37 1.51
C VAL A 114 -14.44 2.72 2.43
N ARG A 115 -15.71 2.78 2.02
CA ARG A 115 -16.75 1.87 2.49
C ARG A 115 -16.82 0.70 1.51
N ARG A 116 -16.57 -0.50 2.02
CA ARG A 116 -16.57 -1.74 1.22
C ARG A 116 -17.99 -2.28 1.05
N PRO A 117 -18.23 -3.10 0.01
CA PRO A 117 -19.53 -3.77 -0.22
C PRO A 117 -20.03 -4.58 0.98
N ASP A 118 -19.11 -5.24 1.69
CA ASP A 118 -19.36 -5.98 2.93
C ASP A 118 -19.78 -5.13 4.15
N LYS A 119 -19.93 -3.81 3.96
CA LYS A 119 -20.30 -2.86 5.01
C LYS A 119 -19.25 -2.79 6.12
N GLU A 120 -17.98 -2.96 5.77
CA GLU A 120 -16.84 -2.54 6.59
C GLU A 120 -16.22 -1.24 6.05
N TRP A 121 -15.61 -0.47 6.94
CA TRP A 121 -14.75 0.65 6.57
C TRP A 121 -13.32 0.15 6.48
N ALA A 122 -12.58 0.62 5.47
CA ALA A 122 -11.17 0.34 5.33
C ALA A 122 -10.38 1.62 5.08
N LEU A 123 -9.27 1.79 5.79
CA LEU A 123 -8.31 2.86 5.58
C LEU A 123 -7.01 2.27 5.04
N LEU A 124 -6.59 2.70 3.85
CA LEU A 124 -5.23 2.53 3.35
C LEU A 124 -4.40 3.69 3.87
N THR A 125 -3.28 3.40 4.52
CA THR A 125 -2.43 4.40 5.16
C THR A 125 -0.99 4.17 4.74
N ILE A 126 -0.25 5.25 4.49
CA ILE A 126 1.16 5.20 4.10
C ILE A 126 1.95 6.08 5.06
N ASN A 127 2.86 5.48 5.83
CA ASN A 127 3.85 6.22 6.60
C ASN A 127 5.10 6.42 5.74
N LYS A 128 5.40 7.68 5.41
CA LYS A 128 6.52 8.06 4.52
C LYS A 128 7.80 8.35 5.30
N ASP A 129 7.78 8.31 6.64
CA ASP A 129 8.98 8.50 7.46
C ASP A 129 9.82 7.20 7.49
N PRO A 130 11.08 7.21 7.03
CA PRO A 130 11.89 6.01 6.96
C PRO A 130 12.39 5.50 8.33
N ARG A 131 12.24 6.29 9.39
CA ARG A 131 12.89 6.05 10.69
C ARG A 131 11.92 5.97 11.86
N ARG A 132 10.72 6.53 11.74
CA ARG A 132 9.80 6.68 12.87
C ARG A 132 8.46 6.02 12.61
N SER A 133 7.99 5.24 13.58
CA SER A 133 6.59 4.81 13.62
C SER A 133 5.69 6.03 13.81
N ALA A 134 4.49 5.98 13.24
CA ALA A 134 3.43 6.95 13.50
C ALA A 134 2.32 6.30 14.34
N GLN A 135 1.64 7.10 15.17
CA GLN A 135 0.44 6.68 15.89
C GLN A 135 -0.77 7.36 15.26
N LEU A 136 -1.64 6.58 14.63
CA LEU A 136 -2.82 7.08 13.93
C LEU A 136 -4.06 6.94 14.82
N GLY A 137 -4.64 8.07 15.23
CA GLY A 137 -6.00 8.11 15.73
C GLY A 137 -7.00 8.16 14.57
N VAL A 138 -8.06 7.37 14.62
CA VAL A 138 -9.05 7.30 13.53
C VAL A 138 -10.44 7.70 14.06
N GLN A 139 -11.08 8.62 13.35
CA GLN A 139 -12.43 9.09 13.63
C GLN A 139 -13.22 9.18 12.34
N PHE A 140 -14.50 8.83 12.40
CA PHE A 140 -15.44 8.89 11.29
C PHE A 140 -16.50 9.93 11.63
N THR A 141 -16.45 11.07 10.95
CA THR A 141 -17.34 12.20 11.22
C THR A 141 -18.43 12.23 10.15
N SER A 142 -19.70 12.36 10.57
CA SER A 142 -20.80 12.55 9.61
C SER A 142 -20.64 13.87 8.84
N SER A 143 -21.28 13.97 7.68
CA SER A 143 -21.33 15.22 6.92
C SER A 143 -21.94 16.39 7.69
N SER A 144 -22.80 16.10 8.68
CA SER A 144 -23.37 17.11 9.59
C SER A 144 -22.42 17.53 10.72
N GLY A 145 -21.32 16.81 10.95
CA GLY A 145 -20.39 17.04 12.06
C GLY A 145 -20.92 16.62 13.44
N ILE A 146 -22.15 16.09 13.51
CA ILE A 146 -22.85 15.82 14.78
C ILE A 146 -22.40 14.49 15.38
N SER A 147 -22.19 13.46 14.56
CA SER A 147 -21.75 12.15 15.03
C SER A 147 -20.29 11.92 14.70
N VAL A 148 -19.53 11.59 15.73
CA VAL A 148 -18.16 11.10 15.63
C VAL A 148 -18.18 9.64 16.07
N GLU A 149 -17.83 8.76 15.15
CA GLU A 149 -17.72 7.32 15.37
C GLU A 149 -16.26 6.89 15.33
N ARG A 150 -15.98 5.70 15.87
CA ARG A 150 -14.67 5.06 15.83
C ARG A 150 -14.84 3.61 15.41
N PHE A 151 -13.72 2.97 15.08
CA PHE A 151 -13.74 1.52 14.96
C PHE A 151 -14.22 0.87 16.28
N ILE A 152 -15.03 -0.18 16.16
CA ILE A 152 -15.55 -0.95 17.29
C ILE A 152 -15.30 -2.44 17.12
N GLY A 153 -15.35 -3.20 18.21
CA GLY A 153 -15.17 -4.64 18.17
C GLY A 153 -13.77 -5.03 17.73
N LYS A 154 -13.66 -5.81 16.65
CA LYS A 154 -12.38 -6.25 16.08
C LYS A 154 -12.04 -5.45 14.83
N VAL A 155 -10.77 -5.09 14.71
CA VAL A 155 -10.18 -4.41 13.56
C VAL A 155 -9.12 -5.33 12.97
N ASP A 156 -9.29 -5.64 11.69
CA ASP A 156 -8.28 -6.32 10.89
C ASP A 156 -7.22 -5.32 10.46
N ILE A 157 -5.96 -5.70 10.63
CA ILE A 157 -4.81 -4.87 10.36
C ILE A 157 -3.86 -5.65 9.47
N ALA A 158 -3.61 -5.11 8.27
CA ALA A 158 -2.61 -5.63 7.35
C ALA A 158 -1.46 -4.62 7.22
N GLN A 159 -0.21 -5.05 7.36
CA GLN A 159 0.95 -4.14 7.34
C GLN A 159 2.07 -4.69 6.47
N PHE A 160 2.66 -3.80 5.67
CA PHE A 160 3.79 -4.11 4.81
C PHE A 160 4.86 -3.04 4.99
N SER A 161 6.00 -3.47 5.55
CA SER A 161 7.14 -2.61 5.86
C SER A 161 8.46 -3.34 5.56
N ARG A 162 9.58 -2.74 5.98
CA ARG A 162 10.90 -3.37 5.95
C ARG A 162 11.01 -4.66 6.78
N GLU A 163 10.02 -4.95 7.62
CA GLU A 163 9.90 -6.23 8.33
C GLU A 163 9.43 -7.38 7.43
N GLN A 164 8.69 -7.08 6.35
CA GLN A 164 8.22 -8.08 5.39
C GLN A 164 9.04 -8.07 4.10
N TYR A 165 9.67 -6.95 3.76
CA TYR A 165 10.35 -6.80 2.48
C TYR A 165 11.67 -6.02 2.56
N ARG A 166 12.74 -6.60 2.02
CA ARG A 166 14.04 -5.95 1.90
C ARG A 166 14.69 -6.36 0.58
N TRP A 167 15.06 -5.37 -0.23
CA TRP A 167 15.86 -5.57 -1.42
C TRP A 167 17.34 -5.75 -1.09
N GLN A 168 18.00 -6.71 -1.73
CA GLN A 168 19.45 -6.82 -1.81
C GLN A 168 19.89 -6.27 -3.16
N ASP A 169 20.65 -5.18 -3.11
CA ASP A 169 21.30 -4.62 -4.29
C ASP A 169 22.54 -5.45 -4.63
N ASP A 170 22.57 -6.01 -5.84
CA ASP A 170 23.65 -6.88 -6.35
C ASP A 170 23.75 -6.79 -7.89
N GLY A 171 23.56 -5.58 -8.42
CA GLY A 171 23.57 -5.30 -9.85
C GLY A 171 22.58 -6.18 -10.64
N PRO A 172 22.99 -6.87 -11.71
CA PRO A 172 22.10 -7.75 -12.49
C PRO A 172 21.52 -8.92 -11.69
N ASN A 173 22.10 -9.24 -10.54
CA ASN A 173 21.65 -10.32 -9.65
C ASN A 173 20.87 -9.81 -8.45
N GLY A 174 20.55 -8.50 -8.40
CA GLY A 174 19.73 -7.92 -7.35
C GLY A 174 18.43 -8.69 -7.15
N ARG A 175 18.01 -8.86 -5.91
CA ARG A 175 16.81 -9.66 -5.58
C ARG A 175 16.31 -9.33 -4.19
N PRO A 176 15.07 -9.70 -3.82
CA PRO A 176 14.61 -9.55 -2.45
C PRO A 176 15.42 -10.46 -1.51
N ALA A 177 16.11 -9.87 -0.52
CA ALA A 177 16.68 -10.60 0.61
C ALA A 177 15.59 -11.15 1.55
N LEU A 178 14.45 -10.44 1.57
CA LEU A 178 13.25 -10.82 2.28
C LEU A 178 12.04 -10.46 1.42
N SER A 179 11.12 -11.39 1.23
CA SER A 179 9.89 -11.20 0.47
C SER A 179 8.77 -12.05 1.08
N ASN A 180 8.17 -11.52 2.14
CA ASN A 180 7.04 -12.12 2.82
C ASN A 180 5.74 -11.37 2.48
N PRO A 181 4.58 -12.05 2.54
CA PRO A 181 3.29 -11.37 2.51
C PRO A 181 3.17 -10.32 3.63
N PRO A 182 2.28 -9.32 3.47
CA PRO A 182 1.96 -8.39 4.54
C PRO A 182 1.59 -9.13 5.83
N PHE A 183 2.03 -8.61 6.96
CA PHE A 183 1.64 -9.10 8.27
C PHE A 183 0.15 -8.83 8.50
N HIS A 184 -0.59 -9.81 8.99
CA HIS A 184 -2.02 -9.68 9.27
C HIS A 184 -2.29 -10.02 10.73
N VAL A 185 -3.06 -9.15 11.40
CA VAL A 185 -3.52 -9.39 12.76
C VAL A 185 -4.92 -8.80 12.94
N GLN A 186 -5.73 -9.46 13.76
CA GLN A 186 -6.98 -8.91 14.22
C GLN A 186 -6.85 -8.53 15.69
N ARG A 187 -7.14 -7.28 16.03
CA ARG A 187 -7.10 -6.80 17.42
C ARG A 187 -8.37 -6.06 17.80
N THR A 188 -8.61 -5.93 19.10
CA THR A 188 -9.72 -5.09 19.58
C THR A 188 -9.47 -3.64 19.17
N ALA A 189 -10.53 -2.93 18.79
CA ALA A 189 -10.45 -1.53 18.41
C ALA A 189 -9.73 -0.71 19.49
N SER A 190 -8.84 0.17 19.05
CA SER A 190 -7.98 0.97 19.91
C SER A 190 -8.10 2.46 19.56
N GLN A 191 -7.72 3.33 20.51
CA GLN A 191 -7.67 4.77 20.28
C GLN A 191 -6.63 5.13 19.20
N TYR A 192 -5.50 4.42 19.19
CA TYR A 192 -4.41 4.63 18.26
C TYR A 192 -4.00 3.33 17.57
N TYR A 193 -3.58 3.45 16.32
CA TYR A 193 -3.02 2.38 15.51
C TYR A 193 -1.59 2.72 15.12
N GLU A 194 -0.65 1.85 15.47
CA GLU A 194 0.74 2.03 15.06
C GLU A 194 0.93 1.74 13.57
N LEU A 195 1.60 2.67 12.88
CA LEU A 195 2.07 2.53 11.51
C LEU A 195 3.60 2.39 11.55
N PRO A 196 4.19 1.26 11.14
CA PRO A 196 5.63 1.07 11.12
C PRO A 196 6.34 2.14 10.27
N PRO A 197 7.64 2.39 10.49
CA PRO A 197 8.42 3.24 9.60
C PRO A 197 8.33 2.74 8.16
N TYR A 198 8.21 3.67 7.21
CA TYR A 198 8.23 3.40 5.77
C TYR A 198 7.33 2.24 5.34
N SER A 199 6.03 2.39 5.58
CA SER A 199 5.08 1.29 5.49
C SER A 199 3.80 1.64 4.77
N VAL A 200 3.14 0.60 4.26
CA VAL A 200 1.75 0.62 3.82
C VAL A 200 0.96 -0.23 4.81
N SER A 201 -0.07 0.33 5.44
CA SER A 201 -0.95 -0.38 6.36
C SER A 201 -2.41 -0.22 5.97
N VAL A 202 -3.21 -1.26 6.17
CA VAL A 202 -4.67 -1.23 6.05
C VAL A 202 -5.29 -1.49 7.40
N LEU A 203 -6.24 -0.63 7.80
CA LEU A 203 -7.11 -0.84 8.96
C LEU A 203 -8.52 -1.09 8.45
N ARG A 204 -9.15 -2.22 8.80
CA ARG A 204 -10.50 -2.57 8.37
C ARG A 204 -11.38 -3.00 9.54
N GLY A 205 -12.61 -2.49 9.58
CA GLY A 205 -13.60 -2.94 10.55
C GLY A 205 -14.91 -2.16 10.51
N ARG A 206 -15.76 -2.43 11.48
CA ARG A 206 -17.03 -1.71 11.68
C ARG A 206 -16.83 -0.47 12.55
N ILE A 207 -17.72 0.50 12.39
CA ILE A 207 -17.72 1.73 13.16
C ILE A 207 -18.96 1.82 14.06
N GLY A 208 -18.85 2.59 15.13
CA GLY A 208 -19.93 2.92 16.04
C GLY A 208 -19.49 3.92 17.10
N HIS A 209 -20.41 4.20 18.02
CA HIS A 209 -20.18 5.09 19.17
C HIS A 209 -19.34 4.44 20.27
#